data_AF-A0A6F9C565-F1
#
_entry.id   AF-A0A6F9C565-F1
#
_cell.length_a   1.000
_cell.length_b   1.000
_cell.length_c   1.000
_cell.angle_alpha   90.00
_cell.angle_beta   90.00
_cell.angle_gamma   90.00
#
_symmetry.space_group_name_H-M   'P 1'
#
loop_
_entity.id
_entity.type
_entity.pdbx_description
1 polymer ?
#
loop_
_entity_poly.entity_id
_entity_poly.type
_entity_poly.pdbx_seq_one_letter_code
_entity_poly.pdbx_strand_id
1 'polypeptide(L)'
;NSLAVASIHLQLAGTPNPSALQSVDNSTCKLQFIVFRNGKLFPCTGNSSNLADDGKRRSVSTPVAFTKLDRCTLGSAVHSVTIALRHFALGVDPTAAYWDFDLLDGHGGWRAEGCHITDSVGSTTTIHCTHHNNFAVLM
;
A
#
# COMPACT_ATOMS: atom_id res chain seq x y z
N ASN A 1 8.98 -8.16 -23.85
CA ASN A 1 8.78 -8.26 -22.39
C ASN A 1 8.65 -6.86 -21.80
N SER A 2 7.42 -6.38 -21.59
CA SER A 2 7.19 -5.17 -20.78
C SER A 2 7.26 -5.58 -19.31
N LEU A 3 8.29 -5.14 -18.59
CA LEU A 3 8.37 -5.33 -17.13
C LEU A 3 7.21 -4.58 -16.46
N ALA A 4 6.55 -5.22 -15.48
CA ALA A 4 5.46 -4.59 -14.75
C ALA A 4 5.96 -3.38 -13.94
N VAL A 5 5.17 -2.29 -13.95
CA VAL A 5 5.49 -1.04 -13.24
C VAL A 5 5.06 -1.10 -11.76
N ALA A 6 4.02 -1.89 -11.46
CA ALA A 6 3.61 -2.26 -10.12
C ALA A 6 2.95 -3.65 -10.16
N SER A 7 3.09 -4.43 -9.09
CA SER A 7 2.30 -5.63 -8.85
C SER A 7 1.75 -5.61 -7.42
N ILE A 8 0.55 -6.15 -7.24
CA ILE A 8 -0.14 -6.21 -5.96
C ILE A 8 -0.55 -7.65 -5.73
N HIS A 9 -0.20 -8.19 -4.57
CA HIS A 9 -0.54 -9.53 -4.13
C HIS A 9 -1.24 -9.45 -2.78
N LEU A 10 -2.49 -9.90 -2.74
CA LEU A 10 -3.28 -10.00 -1.50
C LEU A 10 -3.30 -11.44 -1.04
N GLN A 11 -2.97 -11.66 0.23
CA GLN A 11 -3.16 -12.94 0.88
C GLN A 11 -4.52 -12.94 1.59
N LEU A 12 -5.45 -13.76 1.11
CA LEU A 12 -6.69 -14.03 1.85
C LEU A 12 -6.41 -15.10 2.89
N ALA A 13 -6.61 -14.78 4.16
CA ALA A 13 -6.55 -15.75 5.25
C ALA A 13 -7.92 -16.44 5.39
N GLY A 14 -7.94 -17.77 5.28
CA GLY A 14 -9.10 -18.61 5.57
C GLY A 14 -9.41 -19.63 4.47
N THR A 15 -9.37 -20.92 4.80
CA THR A 15 -10.14 -21.92 4.06
C THR A 15 -11.62 -21.62 4.30
N PRO A 16 -12.45 -21.48 3.25
CA PRO A 16 -13.88 -21.28 3.46
C PRO A 16 -14.42 -22.48 4.24
N ASN A 17 -14.98 -22.24 5.43
CA ASN A 17 -15.65 -23.27 6.20
C ASN A 17 -16.82 -23.79 5.34
N PRO A 18 -17.03 -25.11 5.16
CA PRO A 18 -18.08 -25.64 4.29
C PRO A 18 -19.49 -25.14 4.65
N SER A 19 -19.72 -24.82 5.93
CA SER A 19 -20.98 -24.24 6.43
C SER A 19 -21.17 -22.77 6.03
N ALA A 20 -20.10 -22.03 5.73
CA ALA A 20 -20.17 -20.66 5.21
C ALA A 20 -20.48 -20.62 3.70
N LEU A 21 -20.22 -21.71 2.98
CA LEU A 21 -20.61 -21.88 1.56
C LEU A 21 -22.11 -22.15 1.38
N GLN A 22 -22.83 -22.52 2.44
CA GLN A 22 -24.29 -22.71 2.43
C GLN A 22 -25.07 -21.46 2.82
N SER A 23 -24.39 -20.45 3.39
CA SER A 23 -24.99 -19.14 3.55
C SER A 23 -25.00 -18.47 2.19
N VAL A 24 -26.18 -18.31 1.60
CA VAL A 24 -26.43 -17.30 0.56
C VAL A 24 -26.37 -15.93 1.25
N ASP A 25 -25.23 -15.62 1.85
CA ASP A 25 -24.97 -14.27 2.30
C ASP A 25 -24.65 -13.50 1.03
N ASN A 26 -25.59 -12.68 0.57
CA ASN A 26 -25.44 -11.73 -0.54
C ASN A 26 -24.40 -10.63 -0.24
N SER A 27 -23.37 -10.95 0.54
CA SER A 27 -22.23 -10.13 0.85
C SER A 27 -21.29 -10.12 -0.37
N THR A 28 -21.57 -9.18 -1.27
CA THR A 28 -20.68 -8.91 -2.42
C THR A 28 -19.40 -8.26 -1.92
N CYS A 29 -18.39 -9.09 -1.65
CA CYS A 29 -17.04 -8.64 -1.35
C CYS A 29 -16.48 -7.89 -2.57
N LYS A 30 -16.17 -6.59 -2.41
CA LYS A 30 -15.68 -5.74 -3.49
C LYS A 30 -14.21 -5.44 -3.26
N LEU A 31 -13.39 -5.91 -4.19
CA LEU A 31 -11.97 -5.65 -4.22
C LEU A 31 -11.65 -4.55 -5.24
N GLN A 32 -10.85 -3.56 -4.83
CA GLN A 32 -10.43 -2.47 -5.69
C GLN A 32 -8.92 -2.32 -5.68
N PHE A 33 -8.37 -2.12 -6.88
CA PHE A 33 -6.96 -1.79 -7.09
C PHE A 33 -6.88 -0.54 -7.95
N ILE A 34 -6.03 0.40 -7.56
CA ILE A 34 -5.71 1.57 -8.37
C ILE A 34 -4.20 1.74 -8.35
N VAL A 35 -3.59 2.04 -9.50
CA VAL A 35 -2.18 2.40 -9.57
C VAL A 35 -2.08 3.80 -10.18
N PHE A 36 -1.68 4.76 -9.35
CA PHE A 36 -1.40 6.12 -9.78
C PHE A 36 0.00 6.15 -10.39
N ARG A 37 0.14 6.79 -11.55
CA ARG A 37 1.42 6.86 -12.27
C ARG A 37 2.54 7.57 -11.49
N ASN A 38 2.20 8.39 -10.50
CA ASN A 38 3.14 9.14 -9.67
C ASN A 38 2.45 9.61 -8.36
N GLY A 39 3.24 10.22 -7.47
CA GLY A 39 2.80 10.74 -6.18
C GLY A 39 2.15 12.14 -6.20
N LYS A 40 1.76 12.72 -7.35
CA LYS A 40 1.28 14.12 -7.39
C LYS A 40 0.02 14.39 -6.55
N LEU A 41 -0.78 13.37 -6.29
CA LEU A 41 -1.97 13.45 -5.42
C LEU A 41 -1.64 13.26 -3.93
N PHE A 42 -0.38 13.02 -3.60
CA PHE A 42 0.11 12.66 -2.27
C PHE A 42 1.28 13.57 -1.90
N PRO A 43 0.99 14.82 -1.48
CA PRO A 43 2.02 15.83 -1.24
C PRO A 43 2.93 15.47 -0.06
N CYS A 44 4.17 15.96 -0.10
CA CYS A 44 5.03 15.92 1.09
C CYS A 44 4.45 16.80 2.19
N THR A 45 4.56 16.32 3.42
CA THR A 45 3.86 16.78 4.63
C THR A 45 4.53 17.96 5.33
N GLY A 46 5.48 18.63 4.68
CA GLY A 46 6.07 19.84 5.23
C GLY A 46 7.12 19.57 6.29
N ASN A 47 7.04 20.28 7.41
CA ASN A 47 8.06 20.29 8.46
C ASN A 47 7.83 19.23 9.55
N SER A 48 7.04 18.19 9.27
CA SER A 48 6.82 17.11 10.23
C SER A 48 7.93 16.07 10.11
N SER A 49 8.86 16.05 11.07
CA SER A 49 9.96 15.07 11.11
C SER A 49 9.51 13.68 11.59
N ASN A 50 8.30 13.57 12.14
CA ASN A 50 7.78 12.30 12.67
C ASN A 50 7.08 11.45 11.60
N LEU A 51 7.01 11.94 10.36
CA LEU A 51 6.37 11.28 9.23
C LEU A 51 7.42 10.60 8.33
N ALA A 52 6.97 9.66 7.51
CA ALA A 52 7.87 8.82 6.71
C ALA A 52 8.61 9.60 5.62
N ASP A 53 8.14 10.79 5.26
CA ASP A 53 8.83 11.72 4.36
C ASP A 53 9.86 12.62 5.07
N ASP A 54 10.03 12.46 6.40
CA ASP A 54 11.08 13.06 7.25
C ASP A 54 11.30 14.54 6.96
N GLY A 55 10.24 15.33 7.11
CA GLY A 55 10.31 16.77 6.92
C GLY A 55 10.69 17.19 5.48
N LYS A 56 10.17 16.49 4.46
CA LYS A 56 10.47 16.64 3.02
C LYS A 56 11.86 16.16 2.58
N ARG A 57 12.59 15.44 3.42
CA ARG A 57 13.85 14.81 3.00
C ARG A 57 13.65 13.67 2.02
N ARG A 58 12.47 13.04 2.04
CA ARG A 58 12.08 11.99 1.10
C ARG A 58 10.86 12.42 0.29
N SER A 59 10.79 11.91 -0.94
CA SER A 59 9.72 12.13 -1.90
C SER A 59 9.25 10.80 -2.48
N VAL A 60 8.03 10.75 -3.02
CA VAL A 60 7.51 9.52 -3.64
C VAL A 60 8.36 9.15 -4.86
N SER A 61 9.07 8.03 -4.78
CA SER A 61 10.00 7.55 -5.81
C SER A 61 9.41 6.46 -6.72
N THR A 62 8.18 6.02 -6.44
CA THR A 62 7.46 4.96 -7.16
C THR A 62 6.06 5.39 -7.59
N PRO A 63 5.37 4.63 -8.46
CA PRO A 63 3.91 4.69 -8.56
C PRO A 63 3.28 4.52 -7.17
N VAL A 64 2.07 5.05 -7.00
CA VAL A 64 1.30 4.84 -5.77
C VAL A 64 0.29 3.74 -6.03
N ALA A 65 0.38 2.65 -5.28
CA ALA A 65 -0.55 1.52 -5.39
C ALA A 65 -1.61 1.63 -4.31
N PHE A 66 -2.87 1.43 -4.67
CA PHE A 66 -3.99 1.47 -3.75
C PHE A 66 -4.68 0.12 -3.71
N THR A 67 -5.03 -0.32 -2.51
CA THR A 67 -5.87 -1.49 -2.29
C THR A 67 -7.02 -1.15 -1.37
N LYS A 68 -8.21 -1.67 -1.70
CA LYS A 68 -9.38 -1.60 -0.82
C LYS A 68 -10.18 -2.87 -0.90
N LEU A 69 -10.59 -3.35 0.26
CA LEU A 69 -11.48 -4.47 0.42
C LEU A 69 -12.74 -4.00 1.15
N ASP A 70 -13.87 -3.96 0.43
CA ASP A 70 -15.15 -3.49 0.94
C ASP A 70 -16.14 -4.64 1.11
N ARG A 71 -16.93 -4.61 2.19
CA ARG A 71 -18.12 -5.46 2.41
C ARG A 71 -17.85 -6.97 2.41
N CYS A 72 -16.70 -7.40 2.90
CA CYS A 72 -16.40 -8.82 3.09
C CYS A 72 -16.80 -9.24 4.51
N THR A 73 -17.47 -10.39 4.66
CA THR A 73 -17.92 -10.92 5.95
C THR A 73 -16.74 -11.28 6.86
N LEU A 74 -16.96 -11.08 8.16
CA LEU A 74 -15.98 -11.24 9.24
C LEU A 74 -15.52 -12.71 9.33
N GLY A 75 -14.46 -13.03 8.59
CA GLY A 75 -13.93 -14.38 8.43
C GLY A 75 -12.82 -14.48 7.37
N SER A 76 -12.81 -13.56 6.41
CA SER A 76 -11.72 -13.36 5.44
C SER A 76 -11.03 -12.02 5.70
N ALA A 77 -10.36 -11.87 6.84
CA ALA A 77 -9.50 -10.72 7.06
C ALA A 77 -8.28 -10.85 6.13
N VAL A 78 -8.20 -9.99 5.12
CA VAL A 78 -6.92 -9.75 4.43
C VAL A 78 -6.07 -8.99 5.43
N HIS A 79 -5.06 -9.66 5.99
CA HIS A 79 -4.23 -9.07 7.04
C HIS A 79 -3.07 -8.27 6.47
N SER A 80 -2.71 -8.52 5.22
CA SER A 80 -1.55 -7.92 4.60
C SER A 80 -1.62 -7.90 3.09
N VAL A 81 -0.88 -6.95 2.52
CA VAL A 81 -0.67 -6.78 1.10
C VAL A 81 0.83 -6.75 0.82
N THR A 82 1.24 -7.54 -0.17
CA THR A 82 2.60 -7.48 -0.73
C THR A 82 2.55 -6.74 -2.05
N ILE A 83 3.41 -5.73 -2.23
CA ILE A 83 3.39 -4.84 -3.38
C ILE A 83 4.81 -4.73 -3.92
N ALA A 84 5.02 -4.99 -5.20
CA ALA A 84 6.29 -4.69 -5.85
C ALA A 84 6.13 -3.41 -6.69
N LEU A 85 7.01 -2.44 -6.46
CA LEU A 85 6.95 -1.12 -7.08
C LEU A 85 8.26 -0.82 -7.79
N ARG A 86 8.15 -0.45 -9.06
CA ARG A 86 9.32 -0.02 -9.85
C ARG A 86 9.59 1.46 -9.62
N HIS A 87 10.83 1.79 -9.25
CA HIS A 87 11.29 3.15 -9.05
C HIS A 87 11.33 3.94 -10.37
N PHE A 88 11.05 5.25 -10.28
CA PHE A 88 11.23 6.18 -11.41
C PHE A 88 12.72 6.45 -11.68
N ALA A 89 13.52 6.50 -10.62
CA ALA A 89 14.96 6.71 -10.64
C ALA A 89 15.62 5.94 -9.50
N LEU A 90 16.93 5.69 -9.60
CA LEU A 90 17.69 5.14 -8.48
C LEU A 90 17.80 6.20 -7.38
N GLY A 91 17.63 5.80 -6.14
CA GLY A 91 17.76 6.64 -4.96
C GLY A 91 18.37 5.87 -3.79
N VAL A 92 18.55 6.56 -2.66
CA VAL A 92 19.11 5.99 -1.43
C VAL A 92 18.07 6.05 -0.32
N ASP A 93 18.27 5.24 0.72
CA ASP A 93 17.46 5.26 1.94
C ASP A 93 15.94 5.08 1.72
N PRO A 94 15.54 3.98 1.03
CA PRO A 94 14.14 3.72 0.70
C PRO A 94 13.31 3.51 1.96
N THR A 95 12.15 4.16 2.03
CA THR A 95 11.18 3.96 3.11
C THR A 95 9.85 3.51 2.52
N ALA A 96 9.37 2.33 2.92
CA ALA A 96 8.02 1.87 2.61
C ALA A 96 7.01 2.63 3.47
N ALA A 97 5.95 3.14 2.85
CA ALA A 97 4.93 3.90 3.57
C ALA A 97 3.53 3.73 2.99
N TYR A 98 2.54 4.04 3.82
CA TYR A 98 1.16 4.23 3.42
C TYR A 98 0.69 5.67 3.68
N TRP A 99 -0.30 6.13 2.92
CA TRP A 99 -0.92 7.43 3.10
C TRP A 99 -2.01 7.36 4.18
N ASP A 100 -1.75 7.92 5.35
CA ASP A 100 -2.73 8.03 6.43
C ASP A 100 -3.53 9.33 6.24
N PHE A 101 -4.85 9.23 6.03
CA PHE A 101 -5.72 10.39 5.80
C PHE A 101 -6.00 11.18 7.08
N ASP A 102 -5.83 10.59 8.26
CA ASP A 102 -6.18 11.23 9.54
C ASP A 102 -5.07 12.14 10.07
N LEU A 103 -3.88 12.07 9.47
CA LEU A 103 -2.76 12.95 9.82
C LEU A 103 -2.99 14.40 9.41
N LEU A 104 -2.30 15.30 10.11
CA LEU A 104 -2.26 16.74 9.81
C LEU A 104 -3.67 17.34 9.68
N ASP A 105 -4.51 17.11 10.69
CA ASP A 105 -5.89 17.61 10.72
C ASP A 105 -6.69 17.21 9.47
N GLY A 106 -6.55 15.95 9.06
CA GLY A 106 -7.27 15.39 7.90
C GLY A 106 -6.67 15.72 6.53
N HIS A 107 -5.52 16.39 6.47
CA HIS A 107 -4.84 16.71 5.20
C HIS A 107 -4.06 15.50 4.66
N GLY A 108 -3.77 14.54 5.54
CA GLY A 108 -3.10 13.30 5.25
C GLY A 108 -1.58 13.39 5.26
N GLY A 109 -0.93 12.24 5.37
CA GLY A 109 0.52 12.15 5.37
C GLY A 109 1.06 10.73 5.27
N TRP A 110 2.37 10.61 5.03
CA TRP A 110 3.03 9.31 4.89
C TRP A 110 3.41 8.72 6.26
N ARG A 111 2.98 7.48 6.53
CA ARG A 111 3.40 6.68 7.69
C ARG A 111 4.12 5.42 7.27
N ALA A 112 5.20 5.10 7.96
CA ALA A 112 5.97 3.88 7.72
C ALA A 112 5.50 2.71 8.59
N GLU A 113 4.78 2.99 9.69
CA GLU A 113 4.32 1.95 10.62
C GLU A 113 3.48 0.89 9.90
N GLY A 114 3.70 -0.39 10.23
CA GLY A 114 2.99 -1.50 9.58
C GLY A 114 3.39 -1.77 8.12
N CYS A 115 4.34 -1.02 7.55
CA CYS A 115 4.91 -1.25 6.21
C CYS A 115 6.42 -1.52 6.31
N HIS A 116 6.90 -2.56 5.63
CA HIS A 116 8.33 -2.89 5.60
C HIS A 116 8.78 -3.33 4.22
N ILE A 117 10.03 -3.03 3.88
CA ILE A 117 10.68 -3.52 2.67
C ILE A 117 11.09 -4.97 2.89
N THR A 118 10.65 -5.87 2.01
CA THR A 118 10.98 -7.30 2.08
C THR A 118 12.01 -7.71 1.03
N ASP A 119 12.11 -6.98 -0.08
CA ASP A 119 13.07 -7.26 -1.14
C ASP A 119 13.40 -5.99 -1.95
N SER A 120 14.56 -5.96 -2.59
CA SER A 120 14.98 -4.90 -3.50
C SER A 120 15.90 -5.46 -4.58
N VAL A 121 15.35 -5.60 -5.79
CA VAL A 121 16.04 -6.19 -6.94
C VAL A 121 16.02 -5.20 -8.11
N GLY A 122 17.22 -4.75 -8.51
CA GLY A 122 17.38 -3.78 -9.60
C GLY A 122 16.64 -2.47 -9.30
N SER A 123 15.69 -2.10 -10.17
CA SER A 123 14.86 -0.91 -10.01
C SER A 123 13.54 -1.16 -9.29
N THR A 124 13.36 -2.29 -8.61
CA THR A 124 12.08 -2.69 -8.01
C THR A 124 12.26 -2.97 -6.53
N THR A 125 11.40 -2.39 -5.70
CA THR A 125 11.32 -2.68 -4.27
C THR A 125 10.01 -3.38 -3.97
N THR A 126 10.08 -4.45 -3.19
CA THR A 126 8.91 -5.17 -2.69
C THR A 126 8.66 -4.74 -1.25
N ILE A 127 7.44 -4.31 -0.98
CA ILE A 127 6.97 -3.90 0.35
C ILE A 127 5.86 -4.83 0.82
N HIS A 128 5.78 -5.00 2.13
CA HIS A 128 4.71 -5.71 2.80
C HIS A 128 4.06 -4.77 3.82
N CYS A 129 2.74 -4.58 3.71
CA CYS A 129 1.98 -3.66 4.54
C CYS A 129 0.76 -4.34 5.17
N THR A 130 0.44 -4.00 6.41
CA THR A 130 -0.72 -4.52 7.16
C THR A 130 -1.95 -3.61 7.13
N HIS A 131 -1.97 -2.64 6.21
CA HIS A 131 -3.05 -1.67 6.04
C HIS A 131 -3.72 -1.86 4.66
N HIS A 132 -4.90 -1.27 4.48
CA HIS A 132 -5.56 -1.13 3.16
C HIS A 132 -5.66 0.36 2.83
N ASN A 133 -4.76 0.85 1.99
CA ASN A 133 -4.66 2.26 1.70
C ASN A 133 -3.86 2.49 0.40
N ASN A 134 -3.30 3.69 0.26
CA ASN A 134 -2.34 4.05 -0.78
C ASN A 134 -0.93 3.81 -0.26
N PHE A 135 -0.09 3.13 -1.05
CA PHE A 135 1.26 2.70 -0.69
C PHE A 135 2.28 3.21 -1.70
N ALA A 136 3.46 3.57 -1.19
CA ALA A 136 4.58 3.99 -2.01
C ALA A 136 5.90 3.64 -1.33
N VAL A 137 7.00 3.72 -2.09
CA VAL A 137 8.33 3.87 -1.53
C VAL A 137 8.73 5.34 -1.66
N LEU A 138 9.29 5.89 -0.59
CA LEU A 138 9.85 7.23 -0.51
C LEU A 138 11.38 7.18 -0.55
N MET A 139 12.01 8.14 -1.21
CA MET A 139 13.46 8.37 -1.26
C MET A 139 13.78 9.86 -1.34
#